data_AF-A0ABD3SR72-F1
#
_entry.id   AF-A0ABD3SR72-F1
#
_cell.length_a   1.000
_cell.length_b   1.000
_cell.length_c   1.000
_cell.angle_alpha   90.00
_cell.angle_beta   90.00
_cell.angle_gamma   90.00
#
_symmetry.space_group_name_H-M   'P 1'
#
loop_
_entity.id
_entity.type
_entity.pdbx_description
1 polymer ?
#
loop_
_entity_poly.entity_id
_entity_poly.type
_entity_poly.pdbx_seq_one_letter_code
_entity_poly.pdbx_strand_id
1 'polypeptide(L)'
;MLQEGGVALSLEKWLEENSSQSTNNDAYPKCYSPPSKSCNVTTYTLIIMSHTTERLQAFMEPLGLMIDTWPGLSEVIIVWNSPRETLSNAVENGKNKKESRYAKKLLLWDEDPSHPLRIFFSLENGLANNLLNRYHPKLAPSNEAIMYFDDDGPFWSKEAMVYGGLELWKRNSDVQVGGFPRNVRYLSDRMKRLQKITLQKSIDIIMRDADVNVGEIHPTFTPLCHKVTGDHVEYNYFSFPDFAGHVLLPSGTILHRNYLCFIWHPAFEELRHWSHAQNHAG
;
A
#
# COMPACT_ATOMS: atom_id res chain seq x y z
N MET A 1 -18.25 12.31 10.95
CA MET A 1 -17.19 13.33 10.95
C MET A 1 -16.13 12.88 11.94
N LEU A 2 -14.85 12.82 11.56
CA LEU A 2 -13.77 12.66 12.54
C LEU A 2 -13.81 13.87 13.49
N GLN A 3 -13.71 13.64 14.79
CA GLN A 3 -13.65 14.73 15.76
C GLN A 3 -12.41 15.61 15.50
N GLU A 4 -12.50 16.87 15.93
CA GLU A 4 -11.40 17.82 15.85
C GLU A 4 -10.19 17.28 16.65
N GLY A 5 -9.13 16.86 15.94
CA GLY A 5 -7.97 16.15 16.51
C GLY A 5 -7.63 14.83 15.81
N GLY A 6 -8.55 14.26 15.04
CA GLY A 6 -8.29 13.14 14.12
C GLY A 6 -7.79 11.86 14.78
N VAL A 7 -6.98 11.08 14.04
CA VAL A 7 -6.43 9.76 14.45
C VAL A 7 -5.69 9.82 15.79
N ALA A 8 -5.04 10.94 16.10
CA ALA A 8 -4.24 11.10 17.31
C ALA A 8 -5.10 10.99 18.57
N LEU A 9 -6.26 11.67 18.62
CA LEU A 9 -7.17 11.58 19.77
C LEU A 9 -7.81 10.18 19.88
N SER A 10 -8.18 9.56 18.76
CA SER A 10 -8.70 8.18 18.77
C SER A 10 -7.64 7.19 19.28
N LEU A 11 -6.38 7.37 18.88
CA LEU A 11 -5.26 6.55 19.33
C LEU A 11 -4.93 6.79 20.81
N GLU A 12 -4.89 8.04 21.26
CA GLU A 12 -4.67 8.41 22.67
C GLU A 12 -5.78 7.83 23.55
N LYS A 13 -7.05 8.03 23.16
CA LYS A 13 -8.20 7.46 23.86
C LYS A 13 -8.15 5.93 23.90
N TRP A 14 -7.79 5.29 22.79
CA TRP A 14 -7.60 3.84 22.74
C TRP A 14 -6.46 3.38 23.66
N LEU A 15 -5.34 4.09 23.67
CA LEU A 15 -4.21 3.80 24.57
C LEU A 15 -4.60 3.97 26.04
N GLU A 16 -5.39 5.00 26.39
CA GLU A 16 -5.89 5.25 27.73
C GLU A 16 -6.86 4.14 28.18
N GLU A 17 -7.87 3.81 27.36
CA GLU A 17 -8.87 2.77 27.63
C GLU A 17 -8.25 1.38 27.79
N ASN A 18 -7.12 1.13 27.13
CA ASN A 18 -6.44 -0.17 27.15
C ASN A 18 -5.11 -0.17 27.94
N SER A 19 -4.78 0.93 28.64
CA SER A 19 -3.53 1.07 29.41
C SER A 19 -3.48 0.20 30.68
N SER A 20 -4.63 -0.28 31.16
CA SER A 20 -4.77 -0.93 32.47
C SER A 20 -5.45 -2.31 32.48
N GLN A 21 -5.67 -2.93 31.31
CA GLN A 21 -6.22 -4.29 31.22
C GLN A 21 -5.47 -5.14 30.19
N SER A 22 -4.48 -5.94 30.61
CA SER A 22 -4.40 -7.36 30.24
C SER A 22 -3.24 -8.09 30.93
N THR A 23 -3.53 -8.73 32.07
CA THR A 23 -2.84 -9.96 32.48
C THR A 23 -3.48 -11.21 31.84
N ASN A 24 -4.42 -11.02 30.90
CA ASN A 24 -4.99 -12.08 30.08
C ASN A 24 -4.32 -12.06 28.70
N ASN A 25 -3.92 -13.25 28.24
CA ASN A 25 -3.02 -13.55 27.12
C ASN A 25 -3.43 -13.10 25.70
N ASP A 26 -4.35 -12.16 25.52
CA ASP A 26 -4.64 -11.59 24.19
C ASP A 26 -3.71 -10.40 23.93
N ALA A 27 -2.41 -10.66 23.88
CA ALA A 27 -1.42 -9.66 23.51
C ALA A 27 -1.76 -9.11 22.12
N TYR A 28 -2.05 -7.80 22.05
CA TYR A 28 -2.29 -7.10 20.80
C TYR A 28 -1.21 -7.43 19.76
N PRO A 29 -1.56 -7.55 18.47
CA PRO A 29 -0.62 -7.95 17.44
C PRO A 29 0.53 -6.94 17.38
N LYS A 30 1.72 -7.38 17.78
CA LYS A 30 2.93 -6.57 17.68
C LYS A 30 3.29 -6.39 16.20
N CYS A 31 3.00 -5.21 15.66
CA CYS A 31 3.43 -4.83 14.33
C CYS A 31 4.90 -4.37 14.34
N TYR A 32 5.66 -4.83 13.36
CA TYR A 32 7.07 -4.45 13.20
C TYR A 32 7.21 -3.48 12.06
N SER A 33 7.83 -2.32 12.29
CA SER A 33 8.16 -1.42 11.19
C SER A 33 9.01 -2.16 10.14
N PRO A 34 8.77 -1.92 8.85
CA PRO A 34 9.66 -2.42 7.81
C PRO A 34 11.08 -1.85 7.97
N PRO A 35 12.11 -2.55 7.48
CA PRO A 35 13.45 -1.97 7.39
C PRO A 35 13.44 -0.82 6.38
N SER A 36 14.35 0.15 6.53
CA SER A 36 14.50 1.24 5.55
C SER A 36 15.06 0.78 4.20
N LYS A 37 15.74 -0.37 4.18
CA LYS A 37 16.27 -1.01 2.97
C LYS A 37 16.11 -2.53 3.02
N SER A 38 15.78 -3.13 1.87
CA SER A 38 15.65 -4.59 1.68
C SER A 38 16.61 -5.06 0.58
N CYS A 39 17.88 -5.27 0.94
CA CYS A 39 18.97 -5.53 -0.02
C CYS A 39 18.92 -6.91 -0.69
N ASN A 40 18.30 -7.90 -0.04
CA ASN A 40 18.31 -9.30 -0.49
C ASN A 40 16.99 -9.76 -1.12
N VAL A 41 16.04 -8.84 -1.34
CA VAL A 41 14.75 -9.18 -1.94
C VAL A 41 14.93 -9.42 -3.43
N THR A 42 14.57 -10.61 -3.89
CA THR A 42 14.56 -10.98 -5.31
C THR A 42 13.16 -11.32 -5.83
N THR A 43 12.19 -11.45 -4.93
CA THR A 43 10.83 -11.88 -5.24
C THR A 43 9.78 -10.94 -4.64
N TYR A 44 8.59 -10.94 -5.23
CA TYR A 44 7.46 -10.12 -4.77
C TYR A 44 6.12 -10.81 -5.03
N THR A 45 5.12 -10.42 -4.24
CA THR A 45 3.73 -10.85 -4.38
C THR A 45 2.95 -9.79 -5.15
N LEU A 46 2.19 -10.20 -6.17
CA LEU A 46 1.22 -9.34 -6.85
C LEU A 46 -0.17 -9.53 -6.24
N ILE A 47 -0.84 -8.45 -5.85
CA ILE A 47 -2.21 -8.47 -5.34
C ILE A 47 -3.11 -7.69 -6.29
N ILE A 48 -4.15 -8.35 -6.78
CA ILE A 48 -5.22 -7.76 -7.57
C ILE A 48 -6.52 -8.03 -6.82
N MET A 49 -7.35 -7.00 -6.64
CA MET A 49 -8.66 -7.15 -6.02
C MET A 49 -9.74 -6.94 -7.05
N SER A 50 -10.69 -7.88 -7.12
CA SER A 50 -11.84 -7.79 -8.00
C SER A 50 -13.12 -8.11 -7.23
N HIS A 51 -14.23 -7.55 -7.68
CA HIS A 51 -15.56 -7.77 -7.09
C HIS A 51 -16.61 -8.15 -8.14
N THR A 52 -16.25 -8.21 -9.43
CA THR A 52 -17.13 -8.62 -10.52
C THR A 52 -16.37 -9.41 -11.56
N THR A 53 -17.11 -10.08 -12.44
CA THR A 53 -16.54 -10.90 -13.52
C THR A 53 -16.30 -10.11 -14.81
N GLU A 54 -16.85 -8.89 -14.91
CA GLU A 54 -16.80 -8.05 -16.11
C GLU A 54 -15.38 -7.61 -16.46
N ARG A 55 -14.51 -7.51 -15.44
CA ARG A 55 -13.12 -7.08 -15.58
C ARG A 55 -12.13 -8.23 -15.73
N LEU A 56 -12.59 -9.49 -15.69
CA LEU A 56 -11.73 -10.67 -15.80
C LEU A 56 -10.83 -10.61 -17.04
N GLN A 57 -11.36 -10.18 -18.19
CA GLN A 57 -10.54 -10.06 -19.39
C GLN A 57 -9.40 -9.04 -19.22
N ALA A 58 -9.69 -7.89 -18.60
CA ALA A 58 -8.75 -6.79 -18.47
C ALA A 58 -7.51 -7.17 -17.67
N PHE A 59 -7.64 -8.04 -16.67
CA PHE A 59 -6.50 -8.49 -15.87
C PHE A 59 -6.00 -9.91 -16.18
N MET A 60 -6.84 -10.86 -16.58
CA MET A 60 -6.39 -12.24 -16.81
C MET A 60 -5.50 -12.41 -18.04
N GLU A 61 -5.71 -11.59 -19.08
CA GLU A 61 -4.83 -11.57 -20.27
C GLU A 61 -3.41 -11.13 -19.93
N PRO A 62 -3.18 -9.91 -19.37
CA PRO A 62 -1.85 -9.48 -19.01
C PRO A 62 -1.24 -10.32 -17.88
N LEU A 63 -2.04 -10.80 -16.93
CA LEU A 63 -1.55 -11.60 -15.82
C LEU A 63 -0.88 -12.91 -16.26
N GLY A 64 -1.42 -13.58 -17.29
CA GLY A 64 -0.76 -14.77 -17.84
C GLY A 64 0.62 -14.46 -18.40
N LEU A 65 0.77 -13.34 -19.12
CA LEU A 65 2.07 -12.91 -19.59
C LEU A 65 3.01 -12.53 -18.44
N MET A 66 2.50 -11.88 -17.38
CA MET A 66 3.31 -11.48 -16.23
C MET A 66 3.90 -12.68 -15.50
N ILE A 67 3.07 -13.69 -15.20
CA ILE A 67 3.50 -14.91 -14.50
C ILE A 67 4.68 -15.57 -15.23
N ASP A 68 4.64 -15.60 -16.56
CA ASP A 68 5.69 -16.27 -17.35
C ASP A 68 6.93 -15.39 -17.58
N THR A 69 6.81 -14.06 -17.52
CA THR A 69 7.85 -13.15 -18.05
C THR A 69 8.39 -12.09 -17.09
N TRP A 70 7.74 -11.86 -15.95
CA TRP A 70 8.18 -10.86 -14.98
C TRP A 70 9.11 -11.50 -13.95
N PRO A 71 10.39 -11.07 -13.87
CA PRO A 71 11.36 -11.70 -12.99
C PRO A 71 11.02 -11.41 -11.54
N GLY A 72 11.04 -12.46 -10.71
CA GLY A 72 10.77 -12.34 -9.28
C GLY A 72 9.28 -12.36 -8.89
N LEU A 73 8.35 -12.39 -9.85
CA LEU A 73 6.95 -12.66 -9.53
C LEU A 73 6.80 -14.12 -9.08
N SER A 74 6.69 -14.35 -7.78
CA SER A 74 6.61 -15.70 -7.21
C SER A 74 5.24 -16.03 -6.62
N GLU A 75 4.39 -15.03 -6.42
CA GLU A 75 3.05 -15.22 -5.87
C GLU A 75 2.08 -14.18 -6.47
N VAL A 76 0.88 -14.63 -6.80
CA VAL A 76 -0.25 -13.77 -7.17
C VAL A 76 -1.42 -14.08 -6.25
N ILE A 77 -2.02 -13.05 -5.66
CA ILE A 77 -3.22 -13.17 -4.84
C ILE A 77 -4.34 -12.38 -5.51
N ILE A 78 -5.37 -13.10 -5.96
CA ILE A 78 -6.62 -12.48 -6.40
C ILE A 78 -7.53 -12.36 -5.19
N VAL A 79 -7.73 -11.14 -4.72
CA VAL A 79 -8.66 -10.85 -3.63
C VAL A 79 -10.06 -10.75 -4.23
N TRP A 80 -10.80 -11.85 -4.16
CA TRP A 80 -12.17 -11.92 -4.64
C TRP A 80 -13.10 -11.36 -3.57
N ASN A 81 -13.65 -10.18 -3.86
CA ASN A 81 -14.41 -9.36 -2.93
C ASN A 81 -15.92 -9.41 -3.22
N SER A 82 -16.39 -10.60 -3.62
CA SER A 82 -17.77 -10.96 -3.95
C SER A 82 -18.02 -12.42 -3.49
N PRO A 83 -19.26 -12.92 -3.42
CA PRO A 83 -19.50 -14.34 -3.17
C PRO A 83 -18.78 -15.23 -4.19
N ARG A 84 -18.32 -16.42 -3.78
CA ARG A 84 -17.64 -17.38 -4.68
C ARG A 84 -18.54 -17.77 -5.83
N GLU A 85 -19.84 -17.88 -5.56
CA GLU A 85 -20.88 -18.21 -6.52
C GLU A 85 -20.89 -17.24 -7.70
N THR A 86 -20.49 -15.97 -7.51
CA THR A 86 -20.35 -15.02 -8.62
C THR A 86 -19.35 -15.53 -9.67
N LEU A 87 -18.22 -16.09 -9.23
CA LEU A 87 -17.18 -16.61 -10.11
C LEU A 87 -17.58 -17.98 -10.68
N SER A 88 -18.13 -18.87 -9.85
CA SER A 88 -18.61 -20.19 -10.29
C SER A 88 -19.73 -20.08 -11.32
N ASN A 89 -20.71 -19.20 -11.10
CA ASN A 89 -21.81 -18.97 -12.03
C ASN A 89 -21.32 -18.40 -13.36
N ALA A 90 -20.25 -17.60 -13.38
CA ALA A 90 -19.69 -17.09 -14.64
C ALA A 90 -19.07 -18.20 -15.50
N VAL A 91 -18.60 -19.31 -14.90
CA VAL A 91 -18.14 -20.48 -15.67
C VAL A 91 -19.28 -21.09 -16.47
N GLU A 92 -20.43 -21.30 -15.84
CA GLU A 92 -21.58 -21.99 -16.44
C GLU A 92 -22.45 -21.05 -17.29
N ASN A 93 -22.67 -19.82 -16.81
CA ASN A 93 -23.68 -18.88 -17.29
C ASN A 93 -23.10 -17.51 -17.67
N GLY A 94 -21.79 -17.41 -17.90
CA GLY A 94 -21.13 -16.14 -18.24
C GLY A 94 -21.81 -15.41 -19.41
N LYS A 95 -21.92 -14.08 -19.31
CA LYS A 95 -22.64 -13.25 -20.31
C LYS A 95 -22.04 -13.40 -21.71
N ASN A 96 -20.76 -13.76 -21.79
CA ASN A 96 -20.07 -14.09 -23.02
C ASN A 96 -19.04 -15.22 -22.84
N LYS A 97 -18.62 -15.82 -23.96
CA LYS A 97 -17.65 -16.94 -23.97
C LYS A 97 -16.29 -16.60 -23.37
N LYS A 98 -15.86 -15.33 -23.43
CA LYS A 98 -14.56 -14.90 -22.88
C LYS A 98 -14.61 -14.85 -21.36
N GLU A 99 -15.67 -14.28 -20.79
CA GLU A 99 -15.89 -14.22 -19.34
C GLU A 99 -15.87 -15.63 -18.73
N SER A 100 -16.66 -16.56 -19.27
CA SER A 100 -16.67 -17.96 -18.84
C SER A 100 -15.29 -18.62 -18.95
N ARG A 101 -14.57 -18.38 -20.05
CA ARG A 101 -13.19 -18.88 -20.22
C ARG A 101 -12.24 -18.33 -19.16
N TYR A 102 -12.30 -17.05 -18.84
CA TYR A 102 -11.41 -16.43 -17.85
C TYR A 102 -11.77 -16.83 -16.43
N ALA A 103 -13.06 -16.91 -16.09
CA ALA A 103 -13.52 -17.43 -14.80
C ALA A 103 -13.04 -18.86 -14.58
N LYS A 104 -13.21 -19.73 -15.59
CA LYS A 104 -12.72 -21.11 -15.55
C LYS A 104 -11.21 -21.18 -15.39
N LYS A 105 -10.47 -20.36 -16.15
CA LYS A 105 -9.00 -20.31 -16.06
C LYS A 105 -8.53 -19.87 -14.67
N LEU A 106 -9.18 -18.86 -14.09
CA LEU A 106 -8.84 -18.34 -12.77
C LEU A 106 -9.06 -19.40 -11.67
N LEU A 107 -10.20 -20.11 -11.69
CA LEU A 107 -10.47 -21.20 -10.74
C LEU A 107 -9.50 -22.37 -10.91
N LEU A 108 -9.18 -22.76 -12.14
CA LEU A 108 -8.19 -23.83 -12.40
C LEU A 108 -6.79 -23.46 -11.88
N TRP A 109 -6.41 -22.19 -11.99
CA TRP A 109 -5.14 -21.70 -11.46
C TRP A 109 -5.10 -21.67 -9.93
N ASP A 110 -6.24 -21.44 -9.27
CA ASP A 110 -6.36 -21.50 -7.81
C ASP A 110 -6.26 -22.93 -7.26
N GLU A 111 -6.78 -23.90 -8.02
CA GLU A 111 -6.75 -25.32 -7.65
C GLU A 111 -5.39 -25.99 -7.88
N ASP A 112 -4.51 -25.39 -8.68
CA ASP A 112 -3.18 -25.92 -8.99
C ASP A 112 -2.12 -25.43 -7.99
N PRO A 113 -1.64 -26.29 -7.07
CA PRO A 113 -0.66 -25.88 -6.06
C PRO A 113 0.73 -25.56 -6.63
N SER A 114 1.00 -25.91 -7.89
CA SER A 114 2.25 -25.56 -8.57
C SER A 114 2.20 -24.19 -9.25
N HIS A 115 1.00 -23.64 -9.42
CA HIS A 115 0.79 -22.35 -10.02
C HIS A 115 0.97 -21.23 -8.96
N PRO A 116 1.60 -20.08 -9.28
CA PRO A 116 1.87 -19.04 -8.27
C PRO A 116 0.61 -18.25 -7.85
N LEU A 117 -0.52 -18.46 -8.52
CA LEU A 117 -1.76 -17.74 -8.25
C LEU A 117 -2.65 -18.51 -7.28
N ARG A 118 -3.23 -17.77 -6.33
CA ARG A 118 -4.34 -18.22 -5.49
C ARG A 118 -5.39 -17.14 -5.33
N ILE A 119 -6.60 -17.54 -4.98
CA ILE A 119 -7.74 -16.68 -4.72
C ILE A 119 -7.96 -16.59 -3.21
N PHE A 120 -8.07 -15.37 -2.73
CA PHE A 120 -8.57 -15.10 -1.39
C PHE A 120 -10.03 -14.65 -1.46
N PHE A 121 -10.94 -15.54 -1.09
CA PHE A 121 -12.37 -15.24 -1.01
C PHE A 121 -12.67 -14.45 0.27
N SER A 122 -12.80 -13.14 0.15
CA SER A 122 -12.87 -12.22 1.29
C SER A 122 -14.07 -12.53 2.19
N LEU A 123 -15.23 -12.82 1.59
CA LEU A 123 -16.48 -13.09 2.30
C LEU A 123 -16.45 -14.42 3.05
N GLU A 124 -15.80 -15.45 2.50
CA GLU A 124 -15.58 -16.74 3.19
C GLU A 124 -14.67 -16.61 4.41
N ASN A 125 -13.87 -15.53 4.45
CA ASN A 125 -13.00 -15.20 5.57
C ASN A 125 -13.67 -14.28 6.61
N GLY A 126 -14.99 -14.09 6.50
CA GLY A 126 -15.79 -13.26 7.42
C GLY A 126 -15.64 -11.76 7.17
N LEU A 127 -15.10 -11.34 6.02
CA LEU A 127 -14.94 -9.93 5.67
C LEU A 127 -16.12 -9.44 4.85
N ALA A 128 -16.64 -8.26 5.18
CA ALA A 128 -17.59 -7.56 4.30
C ALA A 128 -16.89 -7.06 3.03
N ASN A 129 -17.66 -6.73 1.99
CA ASN A 129 -17.12 -6.09 0.80
C ASN A 129 -16.45 -4.75 1.17
N ASN A 130 -15.11 -4.71 1.12
CA ASN A 130 -14.32 -3.52 1.44
C ASN A 130 -13.09 -3.44 0.53
N LEU A 131 -12.80 -2.24 0.03
CA LEU A 131 -11.57 -1.91 -0.69
C LEU A 131 -10.29 -2.21 0.11
N LEU A 132 -10.37 -2.27 1.43
CA LEU A 132 -9.26 -2.57 2.34
C LEU A 132 -8.97 -4.07 2.48
N ASN A 133 -9.82 -4.95 1.95
CA ASN A 133 -9.61 -6.40 2.02
C ASN A 133 -8.30 -6.83 1.34
N ARG A 134 -7.86 -6.07 0.32
CA ARG A 134 -6.56 -6.29 -0.33
C ARG A 134 -5.33 -6.01 0.54
N TYR A 135 -5.51 -5.40 1.71
CA TYR A 135 -4.46 -5.19 2.70
C TYR A 135 -4.63 -6.08 3.93
N HIS A 136 -5.59 -7.01 3.92
CA HIS A 136 -5.93 -7.80 5.09
C HIS A 136 -4.78 -8.74 5.49
N PRO A 137 -4.39 -8.84 6.77
CA PRO A 137 -3.26 -9.69 7.19
C PRO A 137 -3.48 -11.18 6.92
N LYS A 138 -4.74 -11.67 6.91
CA LYS A 138 -5.10 -13.04 6.46
C LYS A 138 -4.70 -13.36 5.03
N LEU A 139 -4.41 -12.35 4.19
CA LEU A 139 -3.83 -12.61 2.88
C LEU A 139 -2.50 -13.34 2.99
N ALA A 140 -1.73 -13.11 4.07
CA ALA A 140 -0.47 -13.77 4.37
C ALA A 140 0.48 -13.91 3.17
N PRO A 141 0.83 -12.81 2.48
CA PRO A 141 1.75 -12.85 1.35
C PRO A 141 3.12 -13.36 1.79
N SER A 142 3.68 -14.26 0.97
CA SER A 142 4.94 -14.95 1.24
C SER A 142 6.16 -14.03 1.13
N ASN A 143 6.09 -13.01 0.26
CA ASN A 143 7.20 -12.11 -0.02
C ASN A 143 7.17 -10.84 0.84
N GLU A 144 8.34 -10.22 1.04
CA GLU A 144 8.45 -8.92 1.72
C GLU A 144 7.84 -7.80 0.90
N ALA A 145 8.13 -7.76 -0.40
CA ALA A 145 7.60 -6.80 -1.34
C ALA A 145 6.21 -7.25 -1.82
N ILE A 146 5.23 -6.36 -1.70
CA ILE A 146 3.88 -6.57 -2.21
C ILE A 146 3.55 -5.48 -3.21
N MET A 147 3.24 -5.88 -4.43
CA MET A 147 2.81 -5.03 -5.51
C MET A 147 1.29 -5.08 -5.65
N TYR A 148 0.65 -3.92 -5.77
CA TYR A 148 -0.79 -3.79 -5.88
C TYR A 148 -1.20 -3.29 -7.26
N PHE A 149 -2.25 -3.89 -7.81
CA PHE A 149 -2.93 -3.40 -8.99
C PHE A 149 -4.46 -3.45 -8.80
N ASP A 150 -5.15 -2.52 -9.45
CA ASP A 150 -6.60 -2.60 -9.66
C ASP A 150 -6.90 -3.60 -10.79
N ASP A 151 -8.14 -4.07 -10.87
CA ASP A 151 -8.57 -5.11 -11.81
C ASP A 151 -8.97 -4.59 -13.20
N ASP A 152 -8.96 -3.28 -13.43
CA ASP A 152 -9.38 -2.65 -14.69
C ASP A 152 -8.24 -2.41 -15.69
N GLY A 153 -6.99 -2.39 -15.24
CA GLY A 153 -5.84 -2.11 -16.10
C GLY A 153 -5.97 -0.78 -16.89
N PRO A 154 -5.11 -0.56 -17.91
CA PRO A 154 -3.95 -1.38 -18.26
C PRO A 154 -2.89 -1.38 -17.14
N PHE A 155 -2.10 -2.44 -17.10
CA PHE A 155 -0.99 -2.56 -16.16
C PHE A 155 0.24 -1.81 -16.67
N TRP A 156 1.04 -1.24 -15.76
CA TRP A 156 2.35 -0.71 -16.13
C TRP A 156 3.28 -1.81 -16.63
N SER A 157 4.27 -1.41 -17.42
CA SER A 157 5.23 -2.36 -17.99
C SER A 157 6.15 -2.97 -16.92
N LYS A 158 6.78 -4.08 -17.30
CA LYS A 158 7.80 -4.77 -16.51
C LYS A 158 8.96 -3.83 -16.15
N GLU A 159 9.37 -2.98 -17.08
CA GLU A 159 10.46 -2.02 -16.89
C GLU A 159 10.09 -1.00 -15.81
N ALA A 160 8.87 -0.49 -15.84
CA ALA A 160 8.40 0.47 -14.85
C ALA A 160 8.23 -0.17 -13.46
N MET A 161 7.56 -1.32 -13.38
CA MET A 161 7.21 -1.91 -12.08
C MET A 161 8.34 -2.71 -11.44
N VAL A 162 9.08 -3.49 -12.24
CA VAL A 162 10.09 -4.41 -11.73
C VAL A 162 11.47 -3.75 -11.74
N TYR A 163 11.95 -3.28 -12.89
CA TYR A 163 13.31 -2.71 -12.95
C TYR A 163 13.42 -1.33 -12.33
N GLY A 164 12.36 -0.52 -12.41
CA GLY A 164 12.27 0.78 -11.75
C GLY A 164 11.69 0.69 -10.33
N GLY A 165 10.42 0.30 -10.24
CA GLY A 165 9.62 0.35 -9.02
C GLY A 165 10.17 -0.52 -7.90
N LEU A 166 10.41 -1.81 -8.16
CA LEU A 166 10.90 -2.75 -7.15
C LEU A 166 12.32 -2.37 -6.70
N GLU A 167 13.20 -1.97 -7.62
CA GLU A 167 14.56 -1.51 -7.27
C GLU A 167 14.56 -0.20 -6.46
N LEU A 168 13.61 0.71 -6.73
CA LEU A 168 13.42 1.90 -5.91
C LEU A 168 12.88 1.53 -4.53
N TRP A 169 11.92 0.61 -4.45
CA TRP A 169 11.37 0.13 -3.19
C TRP A 169 12.42 -0.57 -2.33
N LYS A 170 13.32 -1.39 -2.89
CA LYS A 170 14.40 -2.03 -2.12
C LYS A 170 15.30 -1.02 -1.40
N ARG A 171 15.46 0.18 -1.96
CA ARG A 171 16.26 1.26 -1.38
C ARG A 171 15.50 2.10 -0.34
N ASN A 172 14.18 1.94 -0.27
CA ASN A 172 13.25 2.69 0.58
C ASN A 172 12.09 1.77 1.01
N SER A 173 12.40 0.63 1.64
CA SER A 173 11.39 -0.42 1.90
C SER A 173 10.41 -0.05 3.02
N ASP A 174 10.71 1.02 3.76
CA ASP A 174 9.87 1.66 4.76
C ASP A 174 9.03 2.82 4.23
N VAL A 175 8.82 2.88 2.91
CA VAL A 175 7.83 3.77 2.30
C VAL A 175 7.04 3.04 1.22
N GLN A 176 5.94 3.67 0.82
CA GLN A 176 5.19 3.30 -0.37
C GLN A 176 5.90 3.86 -1.61
N VAL A 177 6.17 2.99 -2.58
CA VAL A 177 6.63 3.40 -3.92
C VAL A 177 5.49 3.22 -4.90
N GLY A 178 5.15 4.23 -5.70
CA GLY A 178 4.05 4.11 -6.64
C GLY A 178 4.05 5.09 -7.80
N GLY A 179 3.29 4.76 -8.85
CA GLY A 179 3.23 5.52 -10.11
C GLY A 179 2.21 6.67 -10.15
N PHE A 180 1.22 6.68 -9.25
CA PHE A 180 0.18 7.72 -9.20
C PHE A 180 0.22 8.50 -7.89
N PRO A 181 0.99 9.60 -7.81
CA PRO A 181 0.85 10.52 -6.69
C PRO A 181 -0.53 11.18 -6.74
N ARG A 182 -1.18 11.30 -5.58
CA ARG A 182 -2.38 12.11 -5.41
C ARG A 182 -2.04 13.24 -4.46
N ASN A 183 -2.27 14.47 -4.92
CA ASN A 183 -2.16 15.64 -4.06
C ASN A 183 -3.39 15.68 -3.15
N VAL A 184 -3.21 15.32 -1.88
CA VAL A 184 -4.24 15.52 -0.86
C VAL A 184 -4.26 17.01 -0.53
N ARG A 185 -5.12 17.76 -1.21
CA ARG A 185 -5.38 19.14 -0.82
C ARG A 185 -6.12 19.14 0.50
N TYR A 186 -5.41 19.52 1.56
CA TYR A 186 -5.92 19.55 2.92
C TYR A 186 -7.10 20.53 3.02
N LEU A 187 -8.28 20.01 3.37
CA LEU A 187 -9.44 20.86 3.64
C LEU A 187 -9.41 21.48 5.04
N SER A 188 -8.66 20.89 5.98
CA SER A 188 -8.58 21.40 7.35
C SER A 188 -7.64 22.61 7.46
N ASP A 189 -8.09 23.66 8.13
CA ASP A 189 -7.29 24.88 8.29
C ASP A 189 -6.03 24.68 9.12
N ARG A 190 -6.03 23.69 10.02
CA ARG A 190 -4.85 23.29 10.80
C ARG A 190 -3.74 22.76 9.88
N MET A 191 -4.06 21.86 8.96
CA MET A 191 -3.05 21.28 8.06
C MET A 191 -2.59 22.29 7.01
N LYS A 192 -3.48 23.15 6.50
CA LYS A 192 -3.09 24.29 5.66
C LYS A 192 -2.08 25.21 6.37
N ARG A 193 -2.30 25.49 7.67
CA ARG A 193 -1.35 26.28 8.49
C ARG A 193 -0.02 25.58 8.66
N LEU A 194 -0.01 24.29 8.97
CA LEU A 194 1.23 23.50 9.13
C LEU A 194 2.05 23.47 7.83
N GLN A 195 1.40 23.22 6.69
CA GLN A 195 2.07 23.29 5.39
C GLN A 195 2.63 24.67 5.09
N LYS A 196 1.86 25.74 5.36
CA LYS A 196 2.33 27.11 5.16
C LYS A 196 3.57 27.41 6.00
N ILE A 197 3.61 26.95 7.25
CA ILE A 197 4.76 27.12 8.15
C ILE A 197 5.98 26.36 7.62
N THR A 198 5.82 25.11 7.20
CA THR A 198 6.92 24.29 6.67
C THR A 198 7.46 24.84 5.34
N LEU A 199 6.57 25.28 4.44
CA LEU A 199 6.94 25.90 3.18
C LEU A 199 7.69 27.22 3.40
N GLN A 200 7.20 28.07 4.33
CA GLN A 200 7.87 29.33 4.66
C GLN A 200 9.27 29.07 5.21
N LYS A 201 9.44 28.10 6.13
CA LYS A 201 10.76 27.71 6.64
C LYS A 201 11.71 27.27 5.52
N SER A 202 11.22 26.54 4.53
CA SER A 202 12.02 26.07 3.40
C SER A 202 12.44 27.23 2.49
N ILE A 203 11.53 28.18 2.24
CA ILE A 203 11.82 29.41 1.49
C ILE A 203 12.83 30.28 2.24
N ASP A 204 12.67 30.45 3.54
CA ASP A 204 13.57 31.27 4.36
C ASP A 204 15.00 30.72 4.39
N ILE A 205 15.16 29.39 4.30
CA ILE A 205 16.48 28.74 4.19
C ILE A 205 17.10 29.03 2.81
N ILE A 206 16.35 28.84 1.73
CA ILE A 206 16.81 29.13 0.36
C ILE A 206 17.18 30.61 0.20
N MET A 207 16.39 31.51 0.78
CA MET A 207 16.65 32.95 0.70
C MET A 207 17.86 33.37 1.53
N ARG A 208 18.16 32.69 2.65
CA ARG A 208 19.41 32.91 3.40
C ARG A 208 20.65 32.43 2.64
N ASP A 209 20.53 31.35 1.88
CA ASP A 209 21.62 30.82 1.07
C ASP A 209 21.86 31.63 -0.21
N ALA A 210 20.84 32.34 -0.70
CA ALA A 210 20.95 33.22 -1.87
C ALA A 210 21.74 34.52 -1.60
N ASP A 211 21.93 34.91 -0.33
CA ASP A 211 22.65 36.13 0.06
C ASP A 211 24.17 35.93 0.25
N VAL A 212 24.68 34.70 0.11
CA VAL A 212 26.11 34.40 0.30
C VAL A 212 26.78 34.02 -1.03
N ASN A 213 27.27 35.05 -1.71
CA ASN A 213 28.16 34.95 -2.87
C ASN A 213 29.54 34.41 -2.43
N VAL A 214 29.74 33.08 -2.40
CA VAL A 214 31.09 32.49 -2.34
C VAL A 214 31.15 31.26 -3.25
N GLY A 215 32.11 31.29 -4.17
CA GLY A 215 32.31 30.30 -5.23
C GLY A 215 32.59 28.88 -4.73
N GLU A 216 32.07 27.95 -5.53
CA GLU A 216 32.40 26.52 -5.68
C GLU A 216 32.86 25.74 -4.44
N ILE A 217 31.96 24.88 -3.95
CA ILE A 217 32.07 23.41 -3.94
C ILE A 217 30.66 22.92 -3.62
N HIS A 218 29.95 22.28 -4.56
CA HIS A 218 28.74 21.54 -4.18
C HIS A 218 29.16 20.43 -3.21
N PRO A 219 28.64 20.38 -1.97
CA PRO A 219 29.04 19.34 -1.04
C PRO A 219 28.57 17.99 -1.60
N THR A 220 29.53 17.10 -1.88
CA THR A 220 29.29 15.69 -2.14
C THR A 220 28.34 15.12 -1.09
N PHE A 221 27.43 14.24 -1.51
CA PHE A 221 26.43 13.59 -0.67
C PHE A 221 27.05 13.10 0.65
N THR A 222 26.81 13.82 1.75
CA THR A 222 27.44 13.54 3.04
C THR A 222 26.36 13.35 4.10
N PRO A 223 26.16 12.12 4.60
CA PRO A 223 25.25 11.89 5.72
C PRO A 223 25.83 12.52 7.01
N LEU A 224 25.02 13.29 7.73
CA LEU A 224 25.39 13.83 9.04
C LEU A 224 24.61 13.13 10.16
N CYS A 225 25.32 12.61 11.17
CA CYS A 225 24.73 12.02 12.37
C CYS A 225 24.55 13.07 13.47
N HIS A 226 23.33 13.24 13.95
CA HIS A 226 23.02 14.17 15.04
C HIS A 226 23.35 13.54 16.41
N LYS A 227 24.30 14.13 17.16
CA LYS A 227 24.81 13.58 18.44
C LYS A 227 23.79 13.52 19.60
N VAL A 228 22.58 14.04 19.42
CA VAL A 228 21.57 14.15 20.50
C VAL A 228 20.54 13.02 20.47
N THR A 229 20.18 12.52 19.28
CA THR A 229 19.15 11.47 19.14
C THR A 229 19.72 10.11 18.76
N GLY A 230 20.96 10.02 18.28
CA GLY A 230 21.61 8.76 17.91
C GLY A 230 21.06 8.05 16.66
N ASP A 231 19.82 8.35 16.26
CA ASP A 231 19.04 7.50 15.35
C ASP A 231 18.65 8.18 14.03
N HIS A 232 19.19 9.38 13.71
CA HIS A 232 18.84 10.10 12.48
C HIS A 232 20.07 10.53 11.67
N VAL A 233 20.01 10.19 10.37
CA VAL A 233 20.91 10.67 9.32
C VAL A 233 20.12 11.68 8.47
N GLU A 234 20.52 12.94 8.50
CA GLU A 234 19.94 13.98 7.63
C GLU A 234 20.78 14.17 6.36
N TYR A 235 20.11 14.47 5.24
CA TYR A 235 20.71 14.76 3.94
C TYR A 235 20.47 16.21 3.54
N ASN A 236 21.41 16.74 2.76
CA ASN A 236 21.62 18.16 2.45
C ASN A 236 20.69 18.78 1.38
N TYR A 237 19.68 18.06 0.87
CA TYR A 237 18.68 18.65 -0.05
C TYR A 237 17.25 18.30 0.37
N PHE A 238 16.53 19.32 0.85
CA PHE A 238 15.15 19.24 1.38
C PHE A 238 14.07 19.33 0.28
N SER A 239 14.16 18.49 -0.75
CA SER A 239 13.07 18.37 -1.72
C SER A 239 13.00 16.97 -2.33
N PHE A 240 12.26 16.08 -1.66
CA PHE A 240 10.99 15.68 -2.25
C PHE A 240 9.90 16.30 -1.36
N PRO A 241 9.05 17.19 -1.88
CA PRO A 241 7.92 17.68 -1.10
C PRO A 241 6.99 16.49 -0.81
N ASP A 242 6.40 16.45 0.39
CA ASP A 242 5.30 15.57 0.83
C ASP A 242 5.61 14.20 1.48
N PHE A 243 6.29 14.16 2.63
CA PHE A 243 6.17 13.01 3.54
C PHE A 243 5.78 13.40 4.97
N ALA A 244 4.57 13.94 5.11
CA ALA A 244 3.68 13.59 6.21
C ALA A 244 2.75 12.47 5.70
N GLY A 245 3.28 11.25 5.64
CA GLY A 245 2.69 10.14 4.86
C GLY A 245 1.23 9.85 5.22
N HIS A 246 0.34 10.13 4.27
CA HIS A 246 -1.00 9.53 4.24
C HIS A 246 -1.03 8.52 3.10
N VAL A 247 -1.31 7.27 3.45
CA VAL A 247 -1.40 6.16 2.50
C VAL A 247 -2.60 6.40 1.58
N LEU A 248 -2.35 6.90 0.39
CA LEU A 248 -3.29 6.78 -0.72
C LEU A 248 -2.96 5.45 -1.39
N LEU A 249 -3.99 4.63 -1.60
CA LEU A 249 -3.89 3.23 -1.98
C LEU A 249 -4.19 3.01 -3.48
N PRO A 250 -3.50 3.67 -4.45
CA PRO A 250 -3.77 3.44 -5.86
C PRO A 250 -3.14 2.12 -6.32
N SER A 251 -3.71 1.56 -7.38
CA SER A 251 -3.01 0.66 -8.30
C SER A 251 -1.58 1.13 -8.57
N GLY A 252 -0.66 0.20 -8.75
CA GLY A 252 0.75 0.49 -9.11
C GLY A 252 1.62 0.87 -7.98
N THR A 253 1.41 0.23 -6.84
CA THR A 253 2.14 0.55 -5.63
C THR A 253 2.86 -0.67 -5.08
N ILE A 254 4.01 -0.44 -4.48
CA ILE A 254 4.80 -1.45 -3.79
C ILE A 254 4.89 -1.05 -2.33
N LEU A 255 4.55 -1.99 -1.45
CA LEU A 255 4.60 -1.87 0.00
C LEU A 255 5.34 -3.05 0.60
N HIS A 256 5.93 -2.84 1.78
CA HIS A 256 6.41 -3.94 2.60
C HIS A 256 5.24 -4.66 3.29
N ARG A 257 5.27 -5.99 3.36
CA ARG A 257 4.20 -6.81 3.97
C ARG A 257 3.85 -6.45 5.40
N ASN A 258 4.80 -5.90 6.15
CA ASN A 258 4.56 -5.49 7.53
C ASN A 258 3.51 -4.35 7.64
N TYR A 259 3.31 -3.55 6.59
CA TYR A 259 2.27 -2.52 6.57
C TYR A 259 0.85 -3.09 6.72
N LEU A 260 0.61 -4.34 6.33
CA LEU A 260 -0.71 -4.97 6.44
C LEU A 260 -1.14 -5.06 7.90
N CYS A 261 -0.19 -5.33 8.81
CA CYS A 261 -0.44 -5.34 10.25
C CYS A 261 -0.88 -3.96 10.74
N PHE A 262 -0.19 -2.89 10.32
CA PHE A 262 -0.54 -1.53 10.70
C PHE A 262 -1.90 -1.11 10.15
N ILE A 263 -2.18 -1.36 8.86
CA ILE A 263 -3.46 -0.98 8.23
C ILE A 263 -4.65 -1.63 8.95
N TRP A 264 -4.48 -2.88 9.40
CA TRP A 264 -5.51 -3.65 10.08
C TRP A 264 -5.37 -3.70 11.60
N HIS A 265 -4.47 -2.90 12.20
CA HIS A 265 -4.30 -2.87 13.64
C HIS A 265 -5.60 -2.36 14.30
N PRO A 266 -6.03 -2.94 15.44
CA PRO A 266 -7.28 -2.55 16.12
C PRO A 266 -7.37 -1.04 16.42
N ALA A 267 -6.26 -0.40 16.78
CA ALA A 267 -6.21 1.05 17.02
C ALA A 267 -6.64 1.92 15.82
N PHE A 268 -6.68 1.38 14.60
CA PHE A 268 -7.15 2.08 13.40
C PHE A 268 -8.54 1.61 12.91
N GLU A 269 -9.28 0.85 13.72
CA GLU A 269 -10.61 0.33 13.35
C GLU A 269 -11.58 1.44 12.95
N GLU A 270 -11.61 2.55 13.69
CA GLU A 270 -12.48 3.69 13.40
C GLU A 270 -12.20 4.31 12.01
N LEU A 271 -10.93 4.34 11.58
CA LEU A 271 -10.56 4.83 10.25
C LEU A 271 -11.05 3.91 9.13
N ARG A 272 -11.09 2.60 9.39
CA ARG A 272 -11.62 1.63 8.42
C ARG A 272 -13.13 1.81 8.25
N HIS A 273 -13.87 2.09 9.31
CA HIS A 273 -15.30 2.42 9.23
C HIS A 273 -15.58 3.71 8.44
N TRP A 274 -14.70 4.71 8.51
CA TRP A 274 -14.87 5.94 7.74
C TRP A 274 -14.75 5.70 6.22
N SER A 275 -13.84 4.82 5.80
CA SER A 275 -13.71 4.42 4.39
C SER A 275 -14.96 3.72 3.85
N HIS A 276 -15.70 3.01 4.72
CA HIS A 276 -16.97 2.38 4.36
C HIS A 276 -18.11 3.39 4.16
N ALA A 277 -18.19 4.43 4.98
CA ALA A 277 -19.30 5.39 4.95
C ALA A 277 -19.31 6.28 3.69
N GLN A 278 -18.15 6.53 3.08
CA GLN A 278 -18.08 7.31 1.83
C GLN A 278 -18.51 6.51 0.59
N ASN A 279 -18.41 5.17 0.62
CA ASN A 279 -18.78 4.31 -0.52
C ASN A 279 -20.30 4.06 -0.64
N HIS A 280 -21.10 4.51 0.35
CA HIS A 280 -22.57 4.48 0.29
C HIS A 280 -23.19 5.85 0.01
N ALA A 281 -22.36 6.88 -0.19
CA ALA A 281 -22.80 8.26 -0.42
C ALA A 281 -22.56 8.76 -1.87
N GLY A 282 -22.22 7.85 -2.79
CA GLY A 282 -21.99 8.14 -4.22
C GLY A 282 -22.89 7.30 -5.10
#